data_AF-A0A1A0RKG3-F1
#
_entry.id   AF-A0A1A0RKG3-F1
#
_cell.length_a   1.000
_cell.length_b   1.000
_cell.length_c   1.000
_cell.angle_alpha   90.00
_cell.angle_beta   90.00
_cell.angle_gamma   90.00
#
_symmetry.space_group_name_H-M   'P 1'
#
loop_
_entity.id
_entity.type
_entity.pdbx_description
1 polymer ?
#
loop_
_entity_poly.entity_id
_entity_poly.type
_entity_poly.pdbx_seq_one_letter_code
_entity_poly.pdbx_strand_id
1 'polypeptide(L)'
;MPLLRDYIAEHERAVDHGREAVRAMDRGELDVASLRLGEMFEELRSHWQGEENGLFAVMRTDELYAEHIDPLVVEHRELAAFLEVVDLSAPDDQKRVRKEIEELYVHIAKEEDGLFPAALTALDGPDWDAAMAGWQQAHPGRRMIS
;
A
#
# COMPACT_ATOMS: atom_id res chain seq x y z
N MET A 1 7.26 16.92 1.62
CA MET A 1 6.08 16.82 2.51
C MET A 1 6.23 15.59 3.38
N PRO A 2 6.07 15.66 4.72
CA PRO A 2 6.21 14.51 5.63
C PRO A 2 5.35 13.32 5.25
N LEU A 3 4.06 13.53 5.02
CA LEU A 3 3.08 12.48 4.69
C LEU A 3 3.52 11.58 3.51
N LEU A 4 3.95 12.17 2.39
CA LEU A 4 4.39 11.38 1.22
C LEU A 4 5.63 10.54 1.52
N ARG A 5 6.52 11.02 2.42
CA ARG A 5 7.69 10.23 2.83
C ARG A 5 7.29 9.05 3.72
N ASP A 6 6.26 9.20 4.54
CA ASP A 6 5.71 8.10 5.32
C ASP A 6 5.11 7.03 4.39
N TYR A 7 4.31 7.41 3.38
CA TYR A 7 3.79 6.45 2.40
C TYR A 7 4.89 5.71 1.63
N ILE A 8 5.91 6.43 1.14
CA ILE A 8 7.06 5.79 0.47
C ILE A 8 7.78 4.81 1.42
N ALA A 9 7.96 5.18 2.68
CA ALA A 9 8.58 4.28 3.66
C ALA A 9 7.70 3.06 3.99
N GLU A 10 6.38 3.20 3.95
CA GLU A 10 5.41 2.10 4.08
C GLU A 10 5.48 1.15 2.87
N HIS A 11 5.55 1.69 1.65
CA HIS A 11 5.78 0.92 0.42
C HIS A 11 7.07 0.10 0.49
N GLU A 12 8.19 0.73 0.87
CA GLU A 12 9.48 0.06 1.02
C GLU A 12 9.38 -1.14 1.98
N ARG A 13 8.74 -0.94 3.14
CA ARG A 13 8.54 -2.03 4.12
C ARG A 13 7.68 -3.16 3.57
N ALA A 14 6.54 -2.84 2.97
CA ALA A 14 5.63 -3.84 2.39
C ALA A 14 6.33 -4.67 1.30
N VAL A 15 7.06 -4.00 0.41
CA VAL A 15 7.87 -4.60 -0.65
C VAL A 15 8.96 -5.50 -0.08
N ASP A 16 9.67 -5.05 0.96
CA ASP A 16 10.73 -5.85 1.59
C ASP A 16 10.18 -7.14 2.19
N HIS A 17 9.04 -7.07 2.91
CA HIS A 17 8.36 -8.27 3.40
C HIS A 17 7.95 -9.20 2.25
N GLY A 18 7.37 -8.66 1.17
CA GLY A 18 7.01 -9.43 -0.02
C GLY A 18 8.21 -10.12 -0.69
N ARG A 19 9.31 -9.41 -0.89
CA ARG A 19 10.56 -9.97 -1.45
C ARG A 19 11.10 -11.09 -0.57
N GLU A 20 11.10 -10.91 0.74
CA GLU A 20 11.53 -11.95 1.68
C GLU A 20 10.61 -13.17 1.67
N ALA A 21 9.29 -12.97 1.52
CA ALA A 21 8.35 -14.06 1.35
C ALA A 21 8.65 -14.88 0.08
N VAL A 22 8.90 -14.23 -1.05
CA VAL A 22 9.28 -14.91 -2.30
C VAL A 22 10.58 -15.68 -2.15
N ARG A 23 11.60 -15.08 -1.55
CA ARG A 23 12.88 -15.74 -1.28
C ARG A 23 12.71 -16.96 -0.38
N ALA A 24 11.86 -16.88 0.64
CA ALA A 24 11.56 -18.00 1.52
C ALA A 24 10.81 -19.12 0.77
N MET A 25 9.84 -18.78 -0.09
CA MET A 25 9.16 -19.75 -0.96
C MET A 25 10.15 -20.48 -1.88
N ASP A 26 11.10 -19.76 -2.48
CA ASP A 26 12.11 -20.35 -3.36
C ASP A 26 13.05 -21.32 -2.63
N ARG A 27 13.24 -21.13 -1.31
CA ARG A 27 13.98 -22.06 -0.43
C ARG A 27 13.13 -23.18 0.15
N GLY A 28 11.82 -23.19 -0.10
CA GLY A 28 10.87 -24.14 0.50
C GLY A 28 10.53 -23.85 1.96
N GLU A 29 10.86 -22.66 2.48
CA GLU A 29 10.63 -22.23 3.86
C GLU A 29 9.22 -21.61 3.99
N LEU A 30 8.17 -22.42 3.79
CA LEU A 30 6.79 -21.92 3.69
C LEU A 30 6.29 -21.24 4.97
N ASP A 31 6.71 -21.69 6.15
CA ASP A 31 6.36 -21.05 7.43
C ASP A 31 6.96 -19.63 7.51
N VAL A 32 8.19 -19.45 7.04
CA VAL A 32 8.85 -18.13 6.97
C VAL A 32 8.16 -17.25 5.95
N ALA A 33 7.81 -17.80 4.78
CA ALA A 33 7.08 -17.06 3.76
C ALA A 33 5.71 -16.60 4.27
N SER A 34 4.97 -17.45 4.98
CA SER A 34 3.68 -17.12 5.58
C SER A 34 3.79 -16.00 6.61
N LEU A 35 4.80 -16.07 7.50
CA LEU A 35 5.06 -14.99 8.45
C LEU A 35 5.32 -13.66 7.73
N ARG A 36 6.17 -13.66 6.69
CA ARG A 36 6.48 -12.45 5.92
C ARG A 36 5.27 -11.88 5.18
N LEU A 37 4.41 -12.72 4.61
CA LEU A 37 3.16 -12.25 4.00
C LEU A 37 2.19 -11.66 5.03
N GLY A 38 2.13 -12.22 6.24
CA GLY A 38 1.35 -11.63 7.33
C GLY A 38 1.85 -10.25 7.74
N GLU A 39 3.16 -10.08 7.87
CA GLU A 39 3.77 -8.77 8.15
C GLU A 39 3.52 -7.75 7.02
N MET A 40 3.67 -8.19 5.77
CA MET A 40 3.33 -7.39 4.59
C MET A 40 1.88 -6.95 4.61
N PHE A 41 0.95 -7.86 4.93
CA PHE A 41 -0.48 -7.56 4.93
C PHE A 41 -0.86 -6.55 6.02
N GLU A 42 -0.30 -6.66 7.22
CA GLU A 42 -0.55 -5.67 8.28
C GLU A 42 -0.04 -4.27 7.90
N GLU A 43 1.14 -4.18 7.29
CA GLU A 43 1.70 -2.92 6.80
C GLU A 43 0.79 -2.29 5.73
N LEU A 44 0.43 -3.07 4.70
CA LEU A 44 -0.45 -2.64 3.62
C LEU A 44 -1.84 -2.21 4.13
N ARG A 45 -2.41 -2.93 5.09
CA ARG A 45 -3.73 -2.60 5.65
C ARG A 45 -3.75 -1.23 6.31
N SER A 46 -2.74 -0.90 7.11
CA SER A 46 -2.64 0.44 7.71
C SER A 46 -2.32 1.52 6.67
N HIS A 47 -1.47 1.19 5.71
CA HIS A 47 -1.09 2.07 4.61
C HIS A 47 -2.31 2.48 3.76
N TRP A 48 -3.04 1.51 3.20
CA TRP A 48 -4.26 1.76 2.42
C TRP A 48 -5.31 2.54 3.21
N GLN A 49 -5.49 2.22 4.50
CA GLN A 49 -6.41 2.98 5.35
C GLN A 49 -5.97 4.44 5.51
N GLY A 50 -4.67 4.70 5.57
CA GLY A 50 -4.11 6.05 5.64
C GLY A 50 -4.35 6.83 4.35
N GLU A 51 -4.12 6.21 3.20
CA GLU A 51 -4.35 6.82 1.89
C GLU A 51 -5.83 7.09 1.65
N GLU A 52 -6.67 6.07 1.80
CA GLU A 52 -8.09 6.12 1.49
C GLU A 52 -8.87 7.09 2.39
N ASN A 53 -8.49 7.20 3.68
CA ASN A 53 -9.09 8.17 4.59
C ASN A 53 -8.38 9.53 4.57
N GLY A 54 -7.21 9.61 3.93
CA GLY A 54 -6.34 10.77 3.91
C GLY A 54 -6.21 11.33 2.50
N LEU A 55 -5.06 11.08 1.88
CA LEU A 55 -4.69 11.71 0.61
C LEU A 55 -5.73 11.47 -0.49
N PHE A 56 -6.21 10.23 -0.62
CA PHE A 56 -7.17 9.88 -1.67
C PHE A 56 -8.53 10.49 -1.38
N ALA A 57 -8.99 10.50 -0.12
CA ALA A 57 -10.26 11.15 0.23
C ALA A 57 -10.29 12.63 -0.17
N VAL A 58 -9.18 13.35 0.03
CA VAL A 58 -9.06 14.76 -0.34
C VAL A 58 -9.00 14.92 -1.87
N MET A 59 -8.10 14.20 -2.54
CA MET A 59 -7.91 14.35 -4.00
C MET A 59 -9.11 13.88 -4.81
N ARG A 60 -9.82 12.84 -4.36
CA ARG A 60 -11.00 12.28 -5.03
C ARG A 60 -12.20 13.25 -5.08
N THR A 61 -12.12 14.41 -4.41
CA THR A 61 -13.13 15.47 -4.56
C THR A 61 -13.11 16.13 -5.93
N ASP A 62 -11.99 16.04 -6.67
CA ASP A 62 -11.87 16.41 -8.07
C ASP A 62 -12.10 15.17 -8.96
N GLU A 63 -12.99 15.30 -9.95
CA GLU A 63 -13.34 14.24 -10.89
C GLU A 63 -12.11 13.73 -11.67
N LEU A 64 -11.17 14.62 -12.01
CA LEU A 64 -9.94 14.25 -12.71
C LEU A 64 -9.11 13.24 -11.91
N TYR A 65 -8.99 13.44 -10.59
CA TYR A 65 -8.23 12.51 -9.75
C TYR A 65 -9.05 11.29 -9.35
N ALA A 66 -10.38 11.41 -9.23
CA ALA A 66 -11.25 10.28 -8.93
C ALA A 66 -11.12 9.15 -9.97
N GLU A 67 -11.01 9.48 -11.27
CA GLU A 67 -10.80 8.49 -12.34
C GLU A 67 -9.48 7.70 -12.19
N HIS A 68 -8.47 8.29 -11.55
CA HIS A 68 -7.18 7.65 -11.31
C HIS A 68 -7.13 6.92 -9.95
N ILE A 69 -7.85 7.43 -8.94
CA ILE A 69 -7.87 6.87 -7.58
C ILE A 69 -8.76 5.63 -7.48
N ASP A 70 -9.93 5.63 -8.13
CA ASP A 70 -10.88 4.53 -8.01
C ASP A 70 -10.28 3.16 -8.40
N PRO A 71 -9.49 3.04 -9.48
CA PRO A 71 -8.76 1.81 -9.78
C PRO A 71 -7.76 1.39 -8.70
N LEU A 72 -7.04 2.31 -8.06
CA LEU A 72 -6.08 2.00 -6.99
C LEU A 72 -6.79 1.40 -5.78
N VAL A 73 -7.94 1.96 -5.38
CA VAL A 73 -8.74 1.42 -4.28
C VAL A 73 -9.28 0.03 -4.62
N VAL A 74 -9.62 -0.25 -5.87
CA VAL A 74 -9.99 -1.61 -6.31
C VAL A 74 -8.80 -2.56 -6.18
N GLU A 75 -7.61 -2.16 -6.61
CA GLU A 75 -6.36 -2.93 -6.47
C GLU A 75 -6.07 -3.26 -4.99
N HIS A 76 -6.28 -2.31 -4.06
CA HIS A 76 -6.17 -2.56 -2.62
C HIS A 76 -7.10 -3.69 -2.17
N ARG A 77 -8.37 -3.64 -2.60
CA ARG A 77 -9.37 -4.64 -2.20
C ARG A 77 -9.08 -6.02 -2.78
N GLU A 78 -8.62 -6.08 -4.02
CA GLU A 78 -8.26 -7.35 -4.67
C GLU A 78 -7.06 -8.01 -3.99
N LEU A 79 -6.02 -7.23 -3.66
CA LEU A 79 -4.85 -7.74 -2.95
C LEU A 79 -5.18 -8.12 -1.50
N ALA A 80 -5.95 -7.30 -0.79
CA ALA A 80 -6.42 -7.61 0.57
C ALA A 80 -7.17 -8.96 0.61
N ALA A 81 -8.16 -9.12 -0.29
CA ALA A 81 -8.97 -10.34 -0.35
C ALA A 81 -8.13 -11.58 -0.66
N PHE A 82 -7.06 -11.43 -1.46
CA PHE A 82 -6.13 -12.52 -1.69
C PHE A 82 -5.27 -12.85 -0.46
N LEU A 83 -4.65 -11.84 0.16
CA LEU A 83 -3.78 -12.02 1.32
C LEU A 83 -4.52 -12.58 2.55
N GLU A 84 -5.84 -12.35 2.66
CA GLU A 84 -6.68 -12.93 3.72
C GLU A 84 -6.83 -14.45 3.62
N VAL A 85 -6.76 -15.02 2.41
CA VAL A 85 -7.13 -16.42 2.14
C VAL A 85 -6.01 -17.28 1.57
N VAL A 86 -4.85 -16.67 1.30
CA VAL A 86 -3.72 -17.34 0.62
C VAL A 86 -3.25 -18.59 1.37
N ASP A 87 -3.09 -19.70 0.64
CA ASP A 87 -2.54 -20.96 1.14
C ASP A 87 -1.22 -21.30 0.43
N LEU A 88 -0.09 -21.09 1.12
CA LEU A 88 1.22 -21.35 0.54
C LEU A 88 1.53 -22.84 0.34
N SER A 89 0.70 -23.77 0.82
CA SER A 89 0.81 -25.18 0.46
C SER A 89 0.33 -25.45 -0.97
N ALA A 90 -0.50 -24.57 -1.53
CA ALA A 90 -1.01 -24.67 -2.90
C ALA A 90 -0.03 -24.01 -3.90
N PRO A 91 0.48 -24.76 -4.91
CA PRO A 91 1.40 -24.20 -5.90
C PRO A 91 0.84 -23.03 -6.72
N ASP A 92 -0.48 -22.99 -6.93
CA ASP A 92 -1.12 -21.88 -7.68
C ASP A 92 -1.17 -20.59 -6.86
N ASP A 93 -1.37 -20.68 -5.55
CA ASP A 93 -1.29 -19.54 -4.65
C ASP A 93 0.15 -19.02 -4.55
N GLN A 94 1.15 -19.89 -4.51
CA GLN A 94 2.56 -19.45 -4.58
C GLN A 94 2.88 -18.70 -5.88
N LYS A 95 2.31 -19.12 -7.02
CA LYS A 95 2.46 -18.38 -8.29
C LYS A 95 1.73 -17.04 -8.21
N ARG A 96 0.53 -17.03 -7.63
CA ARG A 96 -0.25 -15.81 -7.46
C ARG A 96 0.47 -14.80 -6.57
N VAL A 97 1.04 -15.21 -5.43
CA VAL A 97 1.87 -14.34 -4.57
C VAL A 97 2.96 -13.63 -5.37
N ARG A 98 3.69 -14.36 -6.22
CA ARG A 98 4.74 -13.74 -7.06
C ARG A 98 4.16 -12.69 -8.00
N LYS A 99 3.05 -13.00 -8.66
CA LYS A 99 2.34 -12.05 -9.52
C LYS A 99 1.88 -10.83 -8.75
N GLU A 100 1.19 -11.00 -7.62
CA GLU A 100 0.65 -9.89 -6.83
C GLU A 100 1.77 -8.97 -6.28
N ILE A 101 2.94 -9.52 -5.97
CA ILE A 101 4.12 -8.72 -5.60
C ILE A 101 4.65 -7.92 -6.79
N GLU A 102 4.64 -8.48 -8.01
CA GLU A 102 4.97 -7.75 -9.24
C GLU A 102 3.97 -6.62 -9.51
N GLU A 103 2.68 -6.91 -9.41
CA GLU A 103 1.60 -5.92 -9.57
C GLU A 103 1.67 -4.82 -8.49
N LEU A 104 2.08 -5.14 -7.26
CA LEU A 104 2.29 -4.15 -6.21
C LEU A 104 3.36 -3.12 -6.59
N TYR A 105 4.43 -3.48 -7.29
CA TYR A 105 5.38 -2.47 -7.79
C TYR A 105 4.75 -1.54 -8.83
N VAL A 106 3.88 -2.09 -9.68
CA VAL A 106 3.18 -1.30 -10.70
C VAL A 106 2.19 -0.35 -10.03
N HIS A 107 1.49 -0.81 -9.00
CA HIS A 107 0.62 -0.02 -8.16
C HIS A 107 1.37 1.14 -7.48
N ILE A 108 2.45 0.84 -6.77
CA ILE A 108 3.32 1.83 -6.12
C ILE A 108 3.83 2.87 -7.13
N ALA A 109 4.21 2.44 -8.35
CA ALA A 109 4.66 3.37 -9.37
C ALA A 109 3.56 4.35 -9.84
N LYS A 110 2.29 3.90 -9.94
CA LYS A 110 1.17 4.80 -10.28
C LYS A 110 1.02 5.90 -9.24
N GLU A 111 1.27 5.59 -7.98
CA GLU A 111 1.19 6.54 -6.88
C GLU A 111 2.41 7.44 -6.81
N GLU A 112 3.61 6.86 -6.66
CA GLU A 112 4.84 7.61 -6.45
C GLU A 112 5.27 8.46 -7.64
N ASP A 113 5.06 7.98 -8.87
CA ASP A 113 5.43 8.72 -10.08
C ASP A 113 4.26 9.54 -10.66
N GLY A 114 3.02 9.25 -10.23
CA GLY A 114 1.80 9.86 -10.75
C GLY A 114 1.06 10.71 -9.72
N LEU A 115 0.36 10.04 -8.81
CA LEU A 115 -0.57 10.67 -7.88
C LEU A 115 0.12 11.58 -6.85
N PHE A 116 1.24 11.15 -6.27
CA PHE A 116 1.97 11.90 -5.24
C PHE A 116 2.57 13.21 -5.79
N PRO A 117 3.23 13.25 -6.97
CA PRO A 117 3.63 14.50 -7.60
C PRO A 117 2.44 15.41 -7.92
N ALA A 118 1.32 14.85 -8.40
CA ALA A 118 0.12 15.63 -8.67
C ALA A 118 -0.41 16.30 -7.39
N ALA A 119 -0.46 15.58 -6.27
CA ALA A 119 -0.88 16.09 -4.97
C ALA A 119 -0.08 17.33 -4.53
N LEU A 120 1.24 17.34 -4.76
CA LEU A 120 2.10 18.49 -4.42
C LEU A 120 1.72 19.77 -5.16
N THR A 121 1.09 19.66 -6.32
CA THR A 121 0.64 20.81 -7.11
C THR A 121 -0.82 21.17 -6.88
N ALA A 122 -1.63 20.18 -6.48
CA ALA A 122 -3.08 20.32 -6.36
C ALA A 122 -3.55 20.76 -4.98
N LEU A 123 -2.88 20.30 -3.91
CA LEU A 123 -3.36 20.46 -2.54
C LEU A 123 -2.82 21.74 -1.87
N ASP A 124 -3.70 22.43 -1.15
CA ASP A 124 -3.34 23.56 -0.30
C ASP A 124 -3.12 23.16 1.17
N GLY A 125 -2.88 24.13 2.06
CA GLY A 125 -2.58 23.87 3.47
C GLY A 125 -3.68 23.07 4.19
N PRO A 126 -4.94 23.54 4.20
CA PRO A 126 -6.07 22.79 4.74
C PRO A 126 -6.23 21.37 4.18
N ASP A 127 -6.01 21.19 2.88
CA ASP A 127 -6.05 19.87 2.25
C ASP A 127 -4.98 18.93 2.81
N TRP A 128 -3.75 19.43 2.97
CA TRP A 128 -2.67 18.67 3.60
C TRP A 128 -2.98 18.32 5.06
N ASP A 129 -3.55 19.25 5.82
CA ASP A 129 -3.95 19.01 7.21
C ASP A 129 -5.01 17.89 7.30
N ALA A 130 -5.98 17.88 6.39
CA ALA A 130 -6.99 16.83 6.29
C ALA A 130 -6.38 15.47 5.91
N ALA A 131 -5.50 15.44 4.90
CA ALA A 131 -4.81 14.23 4.49
C ALA A 131 -3.95 13.64 5.62
N MET A 132 -3.22 14.49 6.36
CA MET A 132 -2.41 14.07 7.50
C MET A 132 -3.27 13.55 8.67
N ALA A 133 -4.45 14.14 8.89
CA ALA A 133 -5.39 13.66 9.90
C ALA A 133 -5.95 12.27 9.55
N GLY A 134 -6.18 11.97 8.27
CA GLY A 134 -6.55 10.65 7.79
C GLY A 134 -5.47 9.61 8.06
N TRP A 135 -4.22 9.92 7.70
CA TRP A 135 -3.07 9.06 8.00
C TRP A 135 -2.91 8.78 9.50
N GLN A 136 -3.06 9.81 10.35
CA GLN A 136 -2.88 9.67 11.79
C GLN A 136 -3.93 8.73 12.43
N GLN A 137 -5.13 8.66 11.87
CA GLN A 137 -6.18 7.74 12.32
C GLN A 137 -5.85 6.29 11.99
N ALA A 138 -5.26 6.04 10.82
CA ALA A 138 -4.77 4.71 10.43
C ALA A 138 -3.53 4.27 11.24
N HIS A 139 -2.78 5.23 11.78
CA HIS A 139 -1.52 5.01 12.50
C HIS A 139 -1.56 5.52 13.95
N PRO A 140 -2.41 4.95 14.83
CA PRO A 140 -2.55 5.43 16.20
C PRO A 140 -1.22 5.31 16.96
N GLY A 141 -0.79 6.41 17.56
CA GLY A 141 0.45 6.47 18.37
C GLY A 141 1.75 6.55 17.56
N ARG A 142 1.71 6.52 16.22
CA ARG A 142 2.86 6.82 15.37
C ARG A 142 2.98 8.33 15.13
N ARG A 143 4.19 8.77 14.82
CA ARG A 143 4.50 10.14 14.38
C ARG A 143 5.10 10.05 12.99
N MET A 144 4.72 10.98 12.12
CA MET A 144 5.29 11.12 10.77
C MET A 144 6.80 11.36 10.80
N ILE A 145 7.46 10.96 9.72
CA ILE A 145 8.90 11.15 9.53
C ILE A 145 9.20 12.63 9.26
N SER A 146 10.02 13.22 10.14
CA SER A 146 10.48 14.61 10.08
C SER A 146 11.43 14.88 8.92
#